data_AF-A0AAV1CNV4-F1
#
_entry.id   AF-A0AAV1CNV4-F1
#
_cell.length_a   1.000
_cell.length_b   1.000
_cell.length_c   1.000
_cell.angle_alpha   90.00
_cell.angle_beta   90.00
_cell.angle_gamma   90.00
#
_symmetry.space_group_name_H-M   'P 1'
#
loop_
_entity.id
_entity.type
_entity.pdbx_description
1 polymer ?
#
loop_
_entity_poly.entity_id
_entity_poly.type
_entity_poly.pdbx_seq_one_letter_code
_entity_poly.pdbx_strand_id
1 'polypeptide(L)'
;MDSGLGEGSSGYSTMDDYESLISTTDAELLKRAWRNEKAAPQILRYEAALVQRSREQIKLMEETVEEFTSSGVDPLTVSLYQMDLDRTLFLLRSYLRVRLQKIEKYMFHIRKTTELWNHLSRAEQNFAERCIEDMEQHMQQSVLSKLPSSYKSHLKQSSSSEEDDMVPEPKLDTYVICRSKKFLGAFQLDDRQFLSIQCHLLSWRMNSFIFLMSMNFWTVLKTLLTLKLMIYTLYLISL
;
A
#
# COMPACT_ATOMS: atom_id res chain seq x y z
N MET A 1 -31.42 -1.56 53.62
CA MET A 1 -31.59 -2.12 52.27
C MET A 1 -31.94 -0.91 51.42
N ASP A 2 -30.97 -0.13 50.94
CA ASP A 2 -30.08 -0.41 49.79
C ASP A 2 -30.92 -0.83 48.56
N SER A 3 -30.88 -0.16 47.40
CA SER A 3 -29.68 0.27 46.67
C SER A 3 -29.96 1.44 45.72
N GLY A 4 -28.96 2.28 45.49
CA GLY A 4 -28.90 3.19 44.35
C GLY A 4 -28.27 2.52 43.13
N LEU A 5 -28.67 2.93 41.93
CA LEU A 5 -27.91 2.74 40.70
C LEU A 5 -28.13 3.95 39.79
N GLY A 6 -27.03 4.63 39.47
CA GLY A 6 -26.98 5.61 38.39
C GLY A 6 -26.63 4.95 37.07
N GLU A 7 -27.03 5.58 35.98
CA GLU A 7 -26.40 5.40 34.67
C GLU A 7 -26.30 6.76 33.99
N GLY A 8 -25.09 7.31 34.02
CA GLY A 8 -24.63 8.22 33.00
C GLY A 8 -23.99 7.41 31.86
N SER A 9 -24.15 7.87 30.63
CA SER A 9 -23.13 7.90 29.58
C SER A 9 -23.80 8.10 28.22
N SER A 10 -24.08 9.36 27.86
CA SER A 10 -24.36 9.75 26.46
C SER A 10 -23.35 10.77 25.92
N GLY A 11 -22.25 10.99 26.64
CA GLY A 11 -21.25 12.02 26.32
C GLY A 11 -19.98 11.51 25.63
N TYR A 12 -19.81 10.19 25.47
CA TYR A 12 -18.52 9.63 25.04
C TYR A 12 -18.37 9.50 23.52
N SER A 13 -19.44 9.57 22.73
CA SER A 13 -19.38 9.37 21.27
C SER A 13 -19.05 10.64 20.48
N THR A 14 -19.27 11.83 21.04
CA THR A 14 -19.09 13.12 20.36
C THR A 14 -17.65 13.66 20.44
N MET A 15 -16.87 13.23 21.43
CA MET A 15 -15.46 13.64 21.56
C MET A 15 -14.55 12.93 20.53
N ASP A 16 -14.74 11.64 20.27
CA ASP A 16 -13.97 10.90 19.25
C ASP A 16 -14.18 11.45 17.83
N ASP A 17 -15.39 11.90 17.50
CA ASP A 17 -15.70 12.53 16.21
C ASP A 17 -15.14 13.98 16.13
N TYR A 18 -15.08 14.71 17.25
CA TYR A 18 -14.50 16.05 17.29
C TYR A 18 -12.96 16.02 17.21
N GLU A 19 -12.31 15.03 17.83
CA GLU A 19 -10.87 14.81 17.77
C GLU A 19 -10.42 14.24 16.41
N SER A 20 -11.28 13.46 15.73
CA SER A 20 -11.09 13.11 14.31
C SER A 20 -11.26 14.30 13.35
N LEU A 21 -11.94 15.37 13.78
CA LEU A 21 -12.10 16.64 13.05
C LEU A 21 -10.97 17.65 13.38
N ILE A 22 -10.14 17.38 14.40
CA ILE A 22 -8.84 18.04 14.59
C ILE A 22 -7.91 17.53 13.48
N SER A 23 -8.12 18.05 12.27
CA SER A 23 -7.22 18.04 11.12
C SER A 23 -6.41 16.73 10.97
N THR A 24 -6.93 15.76 10.22
CA THR A 24 -6.08 14.66 9.73
C THR A 24 -4.85 15.27 9.04
N THR A 25 -3.68 15.14 9.66
CA THR A 25 -2.46 15.75 9.16
C THR A 25 -2.11 15.19 7.78
N ASP A 26 -1.47 15.99 6.93
CA ASP A 26 -1.00 15.51 5.63
C ASP A 26 -0.06 14.29 5.79
N ALA A 27 0.68 14.20 6.90
CA ALA A 27 1.47 13.02 7.25
C ALA A 27 0.64 11.73 7.42
N GLU A 28 -0.51 11.79 8.10
CA GLU A 28 -1.39 10.62 8.27
C GLU A 28 -2.13 10.26 6.96
N LEU A 29 -2.50 11.26 6.16
CA LEU A 29 -3.02 11.04 4.80
C LEU A 29 -1.99 10.36 3.91
N LEU A 30 -0.74 10.83 3.94
CA LEU A 30 0.37 10.24 3.18
C LEU A 30 0.68 8.81 3.63
N LYS A 31 0.62 8.55 4.95
CA LYS A 31 0.79 7.21 5.52
C LYS A 31 -0.32 6.24 5.12
N ARG A 32 -1.54 6.74 4.96
CA ARG A 32 -2.66 5.96 4.40
C ARG A 32 -2.44 5.67 2.91
N ALA A 33 -2.11 6.68 2.12
CA ALA A 33 -1.83 6.50 0.69
C ALA A 33 -0.68 5.51 0.46
N TRP A 34 0.40 5.63 1.22
CA TRP A 34 1.54 4.70 1.21
C TRP A 34 1.16 3.26 1.53
N ARG A 35 0.39 3.01 2.60
CA ARG A 35 -0.07 1.66 2.95
C ARG A 35 -0.97 1.06 1.88
N ASN A 36 -1.89 1.86 1.34
CA ASN A 36 -2.80 1.42 0.29
C ASN A 36 -2.02 1.06 -0.98
N GLU A 37 -1.07 1.90 -1.37
CA GLU A 37 -0.23 1.64 -2.54
C GLU A 37 0.59 0.36 -2.34
N LYS A 38 1.20 0.15 -1.18
CA LYS A 38 1.95 -1.10 -0.91
C LYS A 38 1.08 -2.36 -0.96
N ALA A 39 -0.18 -2.26 -0.53
CA ALA A 39 -1.08 -3.41 -0.46
C ALA A 39 -1.78 -3.70 -1.79
N ALA A 40 -2.00 -2.69 -2.64
CA ALA A 40 -2.72 -2.85 -3.89
C ALA A 40 -1.88 -3.60 -4.94
N PRO A 41 -2.44 -4.59 -5.67
CA PRO A 41 -1.74 -5.29 -6.74
C PRO A 41 -1.53 -4.40 -7.98
N GLN A 42 -2.45 -3.47 -8.22
CA GLN A 42 -2.41 -2.50 -9.32
C GLN A 42 -1.96 -1.12 -8.82
N ILE A 43 -1.52 -0.25 -9.74
CA ILE A 43 -1.17 1.14 -9.45
C ILE A 43 -2.43 1.95 -9.10
N LEU A 44 -2.40 2.66 -7.98
CA LEU A 44 -3.49 3.54 -7.57
C LEU A 44 -3.34 4.93 -8.19
N ARG A 45 -4.39 5.75 -8.10
CA ARG A 45 -4.36 7.15 -8.54
C ARG A 45 -3.28 7.94 -7.80
N TYR A 46 -2.51 8.73 -8.54
CA TYR A 46 -1.52 9.64 -7.96
C TYR A 46 -2.20 10.77 -7.18
N GLU A 47 -1.84 10.90 -5.90
CA GLU A 47 -2.37 11.90 -4.99
C GLU A 47 -1.63 13.25 -5.13
N ALA A 48 -1.76 13.90 -6.29
CA ALA A 48 -0.97 15.08 -6.65
C ALA A 48 -1.02 16.21 -5.61
N ALA A 49 -2.23 16.55 -5.15
CA ALA A 49 -2.41 17.62 -4.18
C ALA A 49 -1.76 17.30 -2.82
N LEU A 50 -1.88 16.05 -2.36
CA LEU A 50 -1.27 15.60 -1.10
C LEU A 50 0.25 15.58 -1.20
N VAL A 51 0.81 15.06 -2.30
CA VAL A 51 2.26 15.04 -2.50
C VAL A 51 2.81 16.46 -2.56
N GLN A 52 2.14 17.36 -3.26
CA GLN A 52 2.57 18.76 -3.37
C GLN A 52 2.58 19.44 -1.99
N ARG A 53 1.49 19.37 -1.23
CA ARG A 53 1.45 19.94 0.13
C ARG A 53 2.49 19.30 1.05
N SER A 54 2.67 17.98 0.97
CA SER A 54 3.68 17.29 1.77
C SER A 54 5.09 17.78 1.48
N ARG A 55 5.42 18.06 0.20
CA ARG A 55 6.72 18.63 -0.20
C ARG A 55 6.92 20.04 0.33
N GLU A 56 5.88 20.87 0.26
CA GLU A 56 5.90 22.23 0.80
C GLU A 56 6.10 22.24 2.32
N GLN A 57 5.37 21.37 3.03
CA GLN A 57 5.52 21.22 4.49
C GLN A 57 6.92 20.73 4.87
N ILE A 58 7.47 19.75 4.15
CA ILE A 58 8.86 19.30 4.34
C ILE A 58 9.84 20.45 4.16
N LYS A 59 9.68 21.27 3.10
CA LYS A 59 10.56 22.42 2.85
C LYS A 59 10.51 23.45 3.99
N LEU A 60 9.32 23.75 4.50
CA LEU A 60 9.17 24.66 5.64
C LEU A 60 9.81 24.10 6.91
N MET A 61 9.69 22.79 7.14
CA MET A 61 10.35 22.12 8.27
C MET A 61 11.87 22.14 8.14
N GLU A 62 12.42 21.96 6.92
CA GLU A 62 13.86 22.10 6.65
C GLU A 62 14.37 23.50 7.03
N GLU A 63 13.67 24.55 6.57
CA GLU A 63 13.99 25.95 6.88
C GLU A 63 13.92 26.23 8.39
N THR A 64 12.90 25.69 9.06
CA THR A 64 12.71 25.86 10.52
C THR A 64 13.84 25.21 11.31
N VAL A 65 14.28 24.00 10.91
CA VAL A 65 15.39 23.30 11.57
C VAL A 65 16.71 24.06 11.38
N GLU A 66 16.95 24.61 10.19
CA GLU A 66 18.11 25.47 9.92
C GLU A 66 18.09 26.73 10.79
N GLU A 67 16.94 27.40 10.89
CA GLU A 67 16.77 28.57 11.75
C GLU A 67 17.06 28.24 13.21
N PHE A 68 16.45 27.18 13.76
CA PHE A 68 16.65 26.78 15.17
C PHE A 68 18.09 26.40 15.48
N THR A 69 18.79 25.82 14.50
CA THR A 69 20.22 25.50 14.62
C THR A 69 21.05 26.79 14.70
N SER A 70 20.69 27.81 13.92
CA SER A 70 21.40 29.10 13.89
C SER A 70 21.10 30.00 15.09
N SER A 71 19.88 29.94 15.64
CA SER A 71 19.42 30.83 16.71
C SER A 71 19.75 30.33 18.12
N GLY A 72 20.47 29.20 18.25
CA GLY A 72 20.90 28.65 19.54
C GLY A 72 19.77 28.08 20.38
N VAL A 73 18.71 27.54 19.75
CA VAL A 73 17.65 26.79 20.44
C VAL A 73 18.25 25.56 21.12
N ASP A 74 17.59 25.10 22.19
CA ASP A 74 17.97 23.88 22.91
C ASP A 74 18.22 22.70 21.93
N PRO A 75 19.38 22.01 22.02
CA PRO A 75 19.74 20.93 21.10
C PRO A 75 18.75 19.76 21.06
N LEU A 76 18.03 19.48 22.17
CA LEU A 76 17.04 18.40 22.18
C LEU A 76 15.83 18.77 21.32
N THR A 77 15.42 20.04 21.35
CA THR A 77 14.35 20.55 20.51
C THR A 77 14.71 20.44 19.03
N VAL A 78 15.91 20.88 18.64
CA VAL A 78 16.39 20.75 17.24
C VAL A 78 16.40 19.28 16.79
N SER A 79 16.90 18.38 17.64
CA SER A 79 16.92 16.94 17.37
C SER A 79 15.52 16.34 17.17
N LEU A 80 14.53 16.76 17.96
CA LEU A 80 13.14 16.32 17.81
C LEU A 80 12.57 16.72 16.43
N TYR A 81 12.74 17.98 16.03
CA TYR A 81 12.28 18.44 14.71
C TYR A 81 13.00 17.73 13.56
N GLN A 82 14.31 17.50 13.68
CA GLN A 82 15.07 16.74 12.69
C GLN A 82 14.55 15.30 12.54
N MET A 83 14.25 14.61 13.65
CA MET A 83 13.69 13.26 13.60
C MET A 83 12.32 13.20 12.91
N ASP A 84 11.46 14.19 13.14
CA ASP A 84 10.13 14.24 12.51
C ASP A 84 10.21 14.62 11.03
N LEU A 85 11.15 15.49 10.67
CA LEU A 85 11.51 15.76 9.27
C LEU A 85 11.97 14.47 8.56
N ASP A 86 12.91 13.74 9.16
CA ASP A 86 13.45 12.49 8.59
C ASP A 86 12.37 11.43 8.40
N ARG A 87 11.46 11.28 9.37
CA ARG A 87 10.30 10.37 9.27
C ARG A 87 9.38 10.73 8.11
N THR A 88 9.07 12.02 7.94
CA THR A 88 8.16 12.50 6.88
C THR A 88 8.80 12.37 5.50
N LEU A 89 10.09 12.71 5.40
CA LEU A 89 10.91 12.51 4.21
C LEU A 89 10.99 11.04 3.80
N PHE A 90 11.26 10.15 4.75
CA PHE A 90 11.26 8.70 4.51
C PHE A 90 9.92 8.25 3.96
N LEU A 91 8.81 8.68 4.57
CA LEU A 91 7.47 8.29 4.17
C LEU A 91 7.15 8.72 2.73
N LEU A 92 7.45 9.97 2.37
CA LEU A 92 7.25 10.48 1.01
C LEU A 92 8.12 9.73 -0.01
N ARG A 93 9.41 9.54 0.29
CA ARG A 93 10.33 8.80 -0.59
C ARG A 93 9.89 7.35 -0.77
N SER A 94 9.42 6.71 0.30
CA SER A 94 8.93 5.33 0.28
C SER A 94 7.66 5.19 -0.56
N TYR A 95 6.72 6.15 -0.47
CA TYR A 95 5.54 6.20 -1.33
C TYR A 95 5.90 6.28 -2.81
N LEU A 96 6.75 7.23 -3.19
CA LEU A 96 7.16 7.40 -4.58
C LEU A 96 7.95 6.18 -5.10
N ARG A 97 8.83 5.61 -4.29
CA ARG A 97 9.61 4.41 -4.66
C ARG A 97 8.72 3.20 -4.95
N VAL A 98 7.72 2.94 -4.12
CA VAL A 98 6.78 1.82 -4.34
C VAL A 98 6.01 2.00 -5.65
N ARG A 99 5.61 3.24 -5.98
CA ARG A 99 4.94 3.54 -7.24
C ARG A 99 5.85 3.30 -8.44
N LEU A 100 7.09 3.81 -8.41
CA LEU A 100 8.06 3.58 -9.48
C LEU A 100 8.32 2.09 -9.73
N GLN A 101 8.46 1.29 -8.67
CA GLN A 101 8.63 -0.17 -8.79
C GLN A 101 7.44 -0.85 -9.49
N LYS A 102 6.20 -0.40 -9.22
CA LYS A 102 5.01 -0.92 -9.91
C LYS A 102 4.97 -0.47 -11.37
N ILE A 103 5.34 0.77 -11.65
CA ILE A 103 5.37 1.33 -13.00
C ILE A 103 6.39 0.56 -13.85
N GLU A 104 7.61 0.37 -13.35
CA GLU A 104 8.66 -0.40 -14.01
C GLU A 104 8.22 -1.84 -14.30
N LYS A 105 7.53 -2.48 -13.34
CA LYS A 105 7.06 -3.86 -13.49
C LYS A 105 5.94 -4.03 -14.52
N TYR A 106 5.06 -3.03 -14.64
CA TYR A 106 3.82 -3.11 -15.43
C TYR A 106 3.78 -2.05 -16.55
N MET A 107 4.93 -1.58 -17.02
CA MET A 107 5.06 -0.43 -17.93
C MET A 107 4.25 -0.58 -19.23
N PHE A 108 4.34 -1.74 -19.90
CA PHE A 108 3.60 -2.02 -21.14
C PHE A 108 2.08 -2.09 -20.91
N HIS A 109 1.64 -2.74 -19.83
CA HIS A 109 0.22 -2.84 -19.47
C HIS A 109 -0.37 -1.47 -19.10
N ILE A 110 0.37 -0.65 -18.36
CA ILE A 110 -0.02 0.71 -17.99
C ILE A 110 -0.09 1.61 -19.25
N ARG A 111 0.84 1.47 -20.19
CA ARG A 111 0.83 2.24 -21.45
C ARG A 111 -0.36 1.89 -22.34
N LYS A 112 -0.76 0.62 -22.38
CA LYS A 112 -1.92 0.14 -23.15
C LYS A 112 -3.26 0.63 -22.57
N THR A 113 -3.32 0.84 -21.25
CA THR A 113 -4.57 1.17 -20.53
C THR A 113 -4.65 2.66 -20.20
N THR A 114 -5.47 3.41 -20.93
CA THR A 114 -5.61 4.89 -20.77
C THR A 114 -5.97 5.32 -19.35
N GLU A 115 -6.83 4.58 -18.66
CA GLU A 115 -7.22 4.90 -17.28
C GLU A 115 -6.02 4.83 -16.32
N LEU A 116 -5.21 3.78 -16.43
CA LEU A 116 -4.00 3.61 -15.62
C LEU A 116 -2.96 4.67 -15.98
N TRP A 117 -2.84 5.04 -17.26
CA TRP A 117 -1.96 6.14 -17.67
C TRP A 117 -2.30 7.46 -16.98
N ASN A 118 -3.60 7.72 -16.79
CA ASN A 118 -4.09 8.91 -16.08
C ASN A 118 -3.90 8.84 -14.56
N HIS A 119 -3.58 7.67 -14.01
CA HIS A 119 -3.22 7.53 -12.59
C HIS A 119 -1.78 7.97 -12.29
N LEU A 120 -0.95 8.22 -13.29
CA LEU A 120 0.45 8.62 -13.12
C LEU A 120 0.60 10.14 -13.09
N SER A 121 1.61 10.62 -12.36
CA SER A 121 2.08 12.00 -12.50
C SER A 121 2.83 12.20 -13.82
N ARG A 122 2.99 13.45 -14.28
CA ARG A 122 3.77 13.73 -15.50
C ARG A 122 5.23 13.23 -15.41
N ALA A 123 5.85 13.31 -14.24
CA ALA A 123 7.20 12.79 -14.04
C ALA A 123 7.24 11.25 -14.11
N GLU A 124 6.20 10.58 -13.58
CA GLU A 124 6.02 9.13 -13.66
C GLU A 124 5.75 8.67 -15.11
N GLN A 125 4.96 9.43 -15.87
CA GLN A 125 4.72 9.18 -17.30
C GLN A 125 6.02 9.24 -18.10
N ASN A 126 6.81 10.30 -17.92
CA ASN A 126 8.11 10.43 -18.57
C ASN A 126 9.07 9.29 -18.17
N PHE A 127 9.04 8.85 -16.92
CA PHE A 127 9.81 7.70 -16.46
C PHE A 127 9.36 6.41 -17.16
N ALA A 128 8.05 6.16 -17.24
CA ALA A 128 7.50 4.99 -17.90
C ALA A 128 7.86 4.94 -19.39
N GLU A 129 7.78 6.07 -20.11
CA GLU A 129 8.16 6.16 -21.53
C GLU A 129 9.64 5.81 -21.73
N ARG A 130 10.53 6.37 -20.90
CA ARG A 130 11.96 6.06 -20.95
C ARG A 130 12.25 4.60 -20.66
N CYS A 131 11.61 4.01 -19.65
CA CYS A 131 11.78 2.59 -19.34
C CYS A 131 11.33 1.69 -20.50
N ILE A 132 10.24 2.05 -21.18
CA ILE A 132 9.77 1.32 -22.37
C ILE A 132 10.82 1.42 -23.49
N GLU A 133 11.26 2.64 -23.82
CA GLU A 133 12.27 2.88 -24.86
C GLU A 133 13.59 2.13 -24.58
N ASP A 134 14.09 2.23 -23.35
CA ASP A 134 15.33 1.55 -22.94
C ASP A 134 15.19 0.03 -23.03
N MET A 135 14.04 -0.52 -22.61
CA MET A 135 13.78 -1.95 -22.67
C MET A 135 13.67 -2.45 -24.11
N GLU A 136 12.93 -1.72 -24.96
CA GLU A 136 12.78 -2.03 -26.38
C GLU A 136 14.13 -2.04 -27.10
N GLN A 137 14.93 -0.98 -26.90
CA GLN A 137 16.28 -0.89 -27.48
C GLN A 137 17.18 -2.03 -27.00
N HIS A 138 17.17 -2.31 -25.70
CA HIS A 138 17.99 -3.38 -25.12
C HIS A 138 17.62 -4.75 -25.68
N MET A 139 16.33 -5.08 -25.75
CA MET A 139 15.86 -6.35 -26.32
C MET A 139 16.20 -6.44 -27.81
N GLN A 140 16.02 -5.35 -28.56
CA GLN A 140 16.29 -5.30 -29.99
C GLN A 140 17.76 -5.58 -30.31
N GLN A 141 18.67 -4.93 -29.58
CA GLN A 141 20.11 -5.08 -29.77
C GLN A 141 20.62 -6.43 -29.30
N SER A 142 20.10 -6.94 -28.18
CA SER A 142 20.64 -8.15 -27.54
C SER A 142 20.17 -9.43 -28.22
N VAL A 143 18.86 -9.54 -28.50
CA VAL A 143 18.22 -10.81 -28.88
C VAL A 143 17.36 -10.68 -30.15
N LEU A 144 16.43 -9.73 -30.22
CA LEU A 144 15.37 -9.76 -31.26
C LEU A 144 15.92 -9.56 -32.68
N SER A 145 17.02 -8.81 -32.85
CA SER A 145 17.69 -8.67 -34.15
C SER A 145 18.21 -9.99 -34.74
N LYS A 146 18.49 -10.98 -33.88
CA LYS A 146 19.01 -12.31 -34.25
C LYS A 146 17.90 -13.34 -34.48
N LEU A 147 16.66 -13.03 -34.08
CA LEU A 147 15.54 -13.95 -34.19
C LEU A 147 14.88 -13.89 -35.59
N PRO A 148 14.26 -15.00 -36.05
CA PRO A 148 13.41 -15.01 -37.24
C PRO A 148 12.27 -13.99 -37.13
N SER A 149 11.77 -13.49 -38.26
CA SER A 149 10.76 -12.41 -38.31
C SER A 149 9.50 -12.69 -37.49
N SER A 150 9.10 -13.95 -37.35
CA SER A 150 7.95 -14.38 -36.54
C SER A 150 8.12 -14.17 -35.04
N TYR A 151 9.34 -13.90 -34.54
CA TYR A 151 9.68 -13.80 -33.11
C TYR A 151 10.36 -12.47 -32.76
N LYS A 152 10.27 -11.44 -33.62
CA LYS A 152 10.91 -10.13 -33.40
C LYS A 152 10.14 -9.19 -32.47
N SER A 153 8.95 -9.57 -32.02
CA SER A 153 8.15 -8.75 -31.10
C SER A 153 8.59 -9.00 -29.65
N HIS A 154 8.65 -7.93 -28.85
CA HIS A 154 8.81 -8.02 -27.39
C HIS A 154 7.47 -8.10 -26.64
N LEU A 155 6.35 -7.87 -27.34
CA LEU A 155 4.99 -7.89 -26.77
C LEU A 155 4.28 -9.24 -26.99
N LYS A 156 4.73 -10.00 -28.00
CA LYS A 156 4.09 -11.23 -28.45
C LYS A 156 5.08 -12.39 -28.52
N GLN A 157 4.65 -13.58 -28.11
CA GLN A 157 5.45 -14.79 -28.19
C GLN A 157 5.71 -15.18 -29.65
N SER A 158 4.75 -14.94 -30.54
CA SER A 158 4.88 -15.27 -31.97
C SER A 158 4.02 -14.36 -32.85
N SER A 159 4.29 -14.33 -34.15
CA SER A 159 3.43 -13.65 -35.14
C SER A 159 2.03 -14.25 -35.26
N SER A 160 1.81 -15.47 -34.77
CA SER A 160 0.50 -16.11 -34.68
C SER A 160 -0.29 -15.73 -33.42
N SER A 161 0.32 -15.08 -32.44
CA SER A 161 -0.39 -14.61 -31.23
C SER A 161 -1.24 -13.38 -31.58
N GLU A 162 -2.55 -13.46 -31.34
CA GLU A 162 -3.47 -12.34 -31.57
C GLU A 162 -3.28 -11.24 -30.51
N GLU A 163 -3.06 -11.63 -29.26
CA GLU A 163 -2.89 -10.76 -28.10
C GLU A 163 -1.43 -10.57 -27.68
N ASP A 164 -1.18 -9.56 -26.83
CA ASP A 164 0.13 -9.26 -26.25
C ASP A 164 0.41 -10.17 -25.05
N ASP A 165 0.57 -11.46 -25.34
CA ASP A 165 0.75 -12.55 -24.36
C ASP A 165 2.04 -12.49 -23.53
N MET A 166 3.00 -11.65 -23.92
CA MET A 166 4.27 -11.45 -23.19
C MET A 166 4.26 -10.23 -22.26
N VAL A 167 3.15 -9.49 -22.18
CA VAL A 167 3.03 -8.32 -21.31
C VAL A 167 2.63 -8.74 -19.89
N PRO A 168 3.44 -8.43 -18.86
CA PRO A 168 3.09 -8.76 -17.48
C PRO A 168 1.93 -7.89 -16.99
N GLU A 169 0.93 -8.53 -16.39
CA GLU A 169 -0.26 -7.85 -15.83
C GLU A 169 -0.37 -8.03 -14.31
N PRO A 170 -0.96 -7.05 -13.58
CA PRO A 170 -1.22 -7.19 -12.17
C PRO A 170 -2.33 -8.22 -11.92
N LYS A 171 -2.08 -9.17 -11.00
CA LYS A 171 -3.08 -10.16 -10.59
C LYS A 171 -4.13 -9.50 -9.69
N LEU A 172 -5.21 -9.01 -10.28
CA LEU A 172 -6.35 -8.40 -9.56
C LEU A 172 -7.02 -9.36 -8.58
N ASP A 173 -6.87 -10.66 -8.82
CA ASP A 173 -7.39 -11.73 -7.98
C ASP A 173 -6.57 -11.97 -6.68
N THR A 174 -5.54 -11.18 -6.46
CA THR A 174 -4.69 -11.28 -5.27
C THR A 174 -5.44 -10.78 -4.04
N TYR A 175 -5.36 -11.56 -2.98
CA TYR A 175 -5.91 -11.21 -1.68
C TYR A 175 -5.20 -10.02 -1.03
N VAL A 176 -5.98 -9.01 -0.63
CA VAL A 176 -5.49 -7.88 0.16
C VAL A 176 -6.15 -7.83 1.53
N ILE A 177 -5.40 -7.37 2.54
CA ILE A 177 -5.91 -7.20 3.89
C ILE A 177 -6.58 -5.82 4.00
N CYS A 178 -7.87 -5.82 4.34
CA CYS A 178 -8.64 -4.60 4.54
C CYS A 178 -9.02 -4.40 6.02
N ARG A 179 -9.00 -3.13 6.45
CA ARG A 179 -9.52 -2.68 7.75
C ARG A 179 -10.70 -1.74 7.51
N SER A 180 -11.85 -2.06 8.10
CA SER A 180 -12.99 -1.14 8.10
C SER A 180 -12.73 0.06 9.00
N LYS A 181 -13.13 1.26 8.55
CA LYS A 181 -13.07 2.51 9.32
C LYS A 181 -14.35 2.77 10.11
N LYS A 182 -15.48 2.25 9.64
CA LYS A 182 -16.80 2.43 10.24
C LYS A 182 -17.48 1.07 10.35
N PHE A 183 -18.46 0.96 11.21
CA PHE A 183 -19.32 -0.23 11.19
C PHE A 183 -20.08 -0.25 9.86
N LEU A 184 -19.91 -1.31 9.07
CA LEU A 184 -20.48 -1.41 7.73
C LEU A 184 -21.81 -2.18 7.69
N GLY A 185 -22.39 -2.53 8.85
CA GLY A 185 -23.63 -3.30 8.90
C GLY A 185 -23.52 -4.67 8.22
N ALA A 186 -24.67 -5.24 7.88
CA ALA A 186 -24.74 -6.35 6.96
C ALA A 186 -24.70 -5.79 5.53
N PHE A 187 -23.63 -6.06 4.81
CA PHE A 187 -23.46 -5.63 3.43
C PHE A 187 -23.23 -6.84 2.53
N GLN A 188 -23.86 -6.82 1.36
CA GLN A 188 -23.75 -7.89 0.37
C GLN A 188 -22.54 -7.60 -0.52
N LEU A 189 -21.54 -8.47 -0.45
CA LEU A 189 -20.30 -8.35 -1.22
C LEU A 189 -20.37 -9.05 -2.58
N ASP A 190 -21.29 -10.00 -2.74
CA ASP A 190 -21.59 -10.70 -3.98
C ASP A 190 -22.94 -11.43 -3.88
N ASP A 191 -23.51 -11.87 -5.00
CA ASP A 191 -24.85 -12.47 -5.19
C ASP A 191 -25.20 -13.68 -4.29
N ARG A 192 -24.34 -14.11 -3.36
CA ARG A 192 -24.52 -15.35 -2.60
C ARG A 192 -24.43 -15.25 -1.08
N GLN A 193 -24.14 -14.11 -0.44
CA GLN A 193 -24.21 -14.00 1.02
C GLN A 193 -24.12 -12.58 1.61
N PHE A 194 -24.82 -12.36 2.72
CA PHE A 194 -24.70 -11.20 3.60
C PHE A 194 -23.59 -11.41 4.62
N LEU A 195 -22.66 -10.46 4.74
CA LEU A 195 -21.64 -10.50 5.78
C LEU A 195 -21.88 -9.34 6.76
N SER A 196 -22.06 -9.64 8.05
CA SER A 196 -21.95 -8.61 9.09
C SER A 196 -20.47 -8.36 9.38
N ILE A 197 -19.93 -7.20 8.97
CA ILE A 197 -18.53 -6.87 9.29
C ILE A 197 -18.43 -6.41 10.73
N GLN A 198 -18.16 -7.35 11.62
CA GLN A 198 -17.58 -7.03 12.91
C GLN A 198 -16.07 -7.20 12.77
N CYS A 199 -15.39 -6.06 12.57
CA CYS A 199 -13.95 -5.92 12.30
C CYS A 199 -13.08 -7.10 12.73
N HIS A 200 -12.66 -7.95 11.80
CA HIS A 200 -11.39 -8.70 11.83
C HIS A 200 -10.98 -9.02 10.37
N LEU A 201 -9.68 -8.91 10.08
CA LEU A 201 -9.04 -8.97 8.74
C LEU A 201 -9.90 -9.63 7.64
N LEU A 202 -10.27 -8.87 6.61
CA LEU A 202 -10.88 -9.42 5.41
C LEU A 202 -9.83 -9.56 4.31
N SER A 203 -9.88 -10.70 3.62
CA SER A 203 -9.12 -11.02 2.43
C SER A 203 -9.96 -10.66 1.20
N TRP A 204 -9.60 -9.60 0.47
CA TRP A 204 -10.36 -9.11 -0.68
C TRP A 204 -9.68 -9.49 -1.99
N ARG A 205 -10.41 -10.06 -2.96
CA ARG A 205 -9.97 -10.11 -4.37
C ARG A 205 -10.64 -8.92 -5.08
N MET A 206 -9.97 -8.24 -5.99
CA MET A 206 -10.58 -7.10 -6.69
C MET A 206 -11.79 -7.51 -7.55
N ASN A 207 -11.97 -8.79 -7.87
CA ASN A 207 -13.04 -9.28 -8.77
C ASN A 207 -13.91 -10.45 -8.24
N SER A 208 -13.79 -10.94 -7.00
CA SER A 208 -14.66 -11.99 -6.35
C SER A 208 -14.21 -12.29 -4.90
N PHE A 209 -14.96 -13.03 -4.05
CA PHE A 209 -14.60 -13.26 -2.61
C PHE A 209 -14.36 -14.74 -2.22
N ILE A 210 -13.40 -15.01 -1.30
CA ILE A 210 -13.30 -16.26 -0.51
C ILE A 210 -12.88 -15.91 0.94
N PHE A 211 -13.58 -16.50 1.91
CA PHE A 211 -13.46 -16.25 3.35
C PHE A 211 -12.22 -16.91 3.97
N LEU A 212 -11.47 -16.18 4.82
CA LEU A 212 -10.54 -16.77 5.78
C LEU A 212 -11.22 -16.71 7.15
N MET A 213 -11.81 -17.83 7.56
CA MET A 213 -12.46 -17.97 8.86
C MET A 213 -11.39 -17.84 9.94
N SER A 214 -11.40 -16.72 10.67
CA SER A 214 -10.53 -16.48 11.82
C SER A 214 -10.89 -17.47 12.93
N MET A 215 -10.28 -18.66 12.92
CA MET A 215 -9.94 -19.31 14.18
C MET A 215 -8.95 -18.38 14.87
N ASN A 216 -9.44 -17.73 15.94
CA ASN A 216 -8.71 -16.90 16.89
C ASN A 216 -7.18 -16.97 16.70
N PHE A 217 -6.59 -15.88 16.21
CA PHE A 217 -5.15 -15.75 15.99
C PHE A 217 -4.32 -16.15 17.22
N TRP A 218 -4.88 -15.96 18.42
CA TRP A 218 -4.30 -16.42 19.68
C TRP A 218 -4.34 -17.95 19.86
N THR A 219 -5.36 -18.63 19.35
CA THR A 219 -5.47 -20.09 19.34
C THR A 219 -4.50 -20.71 18.34
N VAL A 220 -4.34 -20.13 17.14
CA VAL A 220 -3.38 -20.61 16.12
C VAL A 220 -1.94 -20.38 16.58
N LEU A 221 -1.65 -19.23 17.22
CA LEU A 221 -0.32 -18.97 17.77
C LEU A 221 -0.03 -19.88 18.98
N LYS A 222 -1.03 -20.17 19.83
CA LYS A 222 -0.89 -21.14 20.93
C LYS A 222 -0.66 -22.56 20.42
N THR A 223 -1.40 -23.03 19.41
CA THR A 223 -1.22 -24.37 18.86
C THR A 223 0.10 -24.52 18.12
N LEU A 224 0.57 -23.48 17.41
CA LEU A 224 1.89 -23.49 16.77
C LEU A 224 3.03 -23.46 17.79
N LEU A 225 2.90 -22.72 18.90
CA LEU A 225 3.89 -22.75 19.97
C LEU A 225 3.92 -24.11 20.68
N THR A 226 2.76 -24.71 20.99
CA THR A 226 2.72 -26.01 21.65
C THR A 226 3.23 -27.12 20.75
N LEU A 227 2.94 -27.10 19.44
CA LEU A 227 3.54 -28.05 18.48
C LEU A 227 5.06 -27.88 18.37
N LYS A 228 5.58 -26.65 18.34
CA LYS A 228 7.04 -26.43 18.34
C LYS A 228 7.70 -26.95 19.61
N LEU A 229 7.10 -26.71 20.78
CA LEU A 229 7.61 -27.23 22.04
C LEU A 229 7.54 -28.76 22.11
N MET A 230 6.46 -29.39 21.62
CA MET A 230 6.34 -30.86 21.58
C MET A 230 7.33 -31.51 20.62
N ILE A 231 7.62 -30.88 19.47
CA ILE A 231 8.61 -31.40 18.51
C ILE A 231 10.02 -31.29 19.11
N TYR A 232 10.35 -30.19 19.79
CA TYR A 232 11.64 -30.03 20.46
C TYR A 232 11.83 -31.02 21.61
N THR A 233 10.80 -31.29 22.41
CA THR A 233 10.90 -32.28 23.49
C THR A 233 11.00 -33.70 22.96
N LEU A 234 10.28 -34.06 21.90
CA LEU A 234 10.42 -35.38 21.26
C LEU A 234 11.79 -35.59 20.62
N TYR A 235 12.37 -34.54 20.03
CA TYR A 235 13.72 -34.60 19.46
C TYR A 235 14.80 -34.79 20.53
N LEU A 236 14.65 -34.15 21.70
CA LEU A 236 15.59 -34.32 22.83
C LEU A 236 15.46 -35.67 23.55
N ILE A 237 14.31 -36.34 23.49
CA ILE A 237 14.10 -37.67 24.10
C ILE A 237 14.62 -38.80 23.19
N SER A 238 14.77 -38.53 21.89
CA SER A 238 15.28 -39.49 20.89
C SER A 238 16.81 -39.45 20.71
N LEU A 239 17.52 -38.67 21.53
CA LEU A 239 18.97 -38.50 21.59
C LEU A 239 19.47 -39.03 22.94
#